data_AF-A0A4R3VB52-F1
#
_entry.id   AF-A0A4R3VB52-F1
#
_cell.length_a   1.000
_cell.length_b   1.000
_cell.length_c   1.000
_cell.angle_alpha   90.00
_cell.angle_beta   90.00
_cell.angle_gamma   90.00
#
_symmetry.space_group_name_H-M   'P 1'
#
loop_
_entity.id
_entity.type
_entity.pdbx_description
1 polymer ?
#
loop_
_entity_poly.entity_id
_entity_poly.type
_entity_poly.pdbx_seq_one_letter_code
_entity_poly.pdbx_strand_id
1 'polypeptide(L)'
;MPGAARLGDSCAGHGCFPATPIIAGSGDVIINGKPAARKGDAVLLHACPCPNMPHGVHDRAISAGSGTVIINGKLAARIGDAIGCGGSVAAGSGNVIIGDSPYQSPVKSCAEQAAKNRAPLLALTPMLLPTLMEWASAAELPVLDDMLTIAQRQARYLARAKLATEAATLPGLVDAAKRLAFNNDSILRAEAAQYVYPVDEFRRGVLDKLPKAPVGLDILDTSQLPGLKDAKFMDPDSGFGSALFKSAINGETMLAYRGTNNAVTGAKDWLTNAGQSMGLETSQYNQAMYLAKRVKKVLSTPPVIVGHSLGGGLASASVGATGLTGYTFNAAGLHTNTVQRAGGADLAKTASLITTQAVDGEVLTMAQTYGKALIPGLLSGAGALVGGSTGAAIGGVIGAATLLGGALPKASGKMMGLPAVGGSPLARHGMDQVISGIESQKKDDIRQITNTFRGK
;
A
#
# COMPACT_ATOMS: atom_id res chain seq x y z
N MET A 1 -19.32 -0.86 20.33
CA MET A 1 -18.91 0.56 20.32
C MET A 1 -18.07 0.81 19.07
N PRO A 2 -18.26 1.93 18.37
CA PRO A 2 -17.56 2.21 17.10
C PRO A 2 -16.11 2.70 17.31
N GLY A 3 -15.27 2.45 16.30
CA GLY A 3 -13.90 2.96 16.28
C GLY A 3 -13.85 4.49 16.18
N ALA A 4 -12.85 5.10 16.82
CA ALA A 4 -12.62 6.54 16.77
C ALA A 4 -12.25 7.00 15.35
N ALA A 5 -12.89 8.05 14.85
CA ALA A 5 -12.56 8.65 13.56
C ALA A 5 -11.32 9.55 13.68
N ARG A 6 -10.52 9.61 12.61
CA ARG A 6 -9.25 10.36 12.59
C ARG A 6 -9.06 11.07 11.25
N LEU A 7 -8.13 12.01 11.21
CA LEU A 7 -7.67 12.64 9.98
C LEU A 7 -7.27 11.58 8.93
N GLY A 8 -7.78 11.74 7.72
CA GLY A 8 -7.54 10.84 6.59
C GLY A 8 -8.31 9.52 6.62
N ASP A 9 -9.21 9.32 7.58
CA ASP A 9 -10.18 8.22 7.53
C ASP A 9 -11.32 8.57 6.55
N SER A 10 -11.83 7.56 5.84
CA SER A 10 -12.79 7.76 4.75
C SER A 10 -14.21 8.04 5.24
N CYS A 11 -14.92 8.94 4.57
CA CYS A 11 -16.35 9.18 4.72
C CYS A 11 -17.09 8.69 3.47
N ALA A 12 -18.09 7.83 3.65
CA ALA A 12 -18.89 7.24 2.59
C ALA A 12 -19.49 8.33 1.68
N GLY A 13 -19.59 8.03 0.37
CA GLY A 13 -20.30 8.87 -0.59
C GLY A 13 -21.81 8.84 -0.36
N HIS A 14 -22.54 9.58 -1.20
CA HIS A 14 -24.01 9.53 -1.25
C HIS A 14 -24.48 9.81 -2.68
N GLY A 15 -25.53 9.13 -3.14
CA GLY A 15 -25.97 9.21 -4.53
C GLY A 15 -24.83 8.91 -5.53
N CYS A 16 -24.56 9.85 -6.44
CA CYS A 16 -23.44 9.80 -7.38
C CYS A 16 -22.13 10.39 -6.83
N PHE A 17 -22.14 11.00 -5.65
CA PHE A 17 -20.98 11.67 -5.08
C PHE A 17 -20.06 10.65 -4.39
N PRO A 18 -18.76 10.59 -4.75
CA PRO A 18 -17.84 9.57 -4.25
C PRO A 18 -17.49 9.75 -2.77
N ALA A 19 -16.94 8.71 -2.17
CA ALA A 19 -16.34 8.80 -0.84
C ALA A 19 -15.11 9.72 -0.84
N THR A 20 -14.89 10.42 0.25
CA THR A 20 -13.74 11.32 0.43
C THR A 20 -13.28 11.34 1.90
N PRO A 21 -12.00 11.65 2.18
CA PRO A 21 -11.45 11.55 3.53
C PRO A 21 -11.77 12.77 4.41
N ILE A 22 -11.68 12.56 5.73
CA ILE A 22 -11.61 13.63 6.74
C ILE A 22 -10.30 14.42 6.56
N ILE A 23 -10.35 15.76 6.52
CA ILE A 23 -9.20 16.64 6.28
C ILE A 23 -8.88 17.61 7.42
N ALA A 24 -9.69 17.62 8.48
CA ALA A 24 -9.38 18.35 9.71
C ALA A 24 -9.52 17.43 10.94
N GLY A 25 -8.83 17.78 12.02
CA GLY A 25 -8.84 17.04 13.27
C GLY A 25 -8.32 17.88 14.43
N SER A 26 -8.15 17.25 15.58
CA SER A 26 -7.54 17.84 16.77
C SER A 26 -6.08 18.24 16.55
N GLY A 27 -5.64 19.35 17.17
CA GLY A 27 -4.24 19.79 17.09
C GLY A 27 -3.30 19.01 18.02
N ASP A 28 -3.81 18.35 19.04
CA ASP A 28 -3.05 17.80 20.17
C ASP A 28 -3.53 16.42 20.65
N VAL A 29 -4.75 16.01 20.31
CA VAL A 29 -5.27 14.67 20.62
C VAL A 29 -5.06 13.75 19.42
N ILE A 30 -4.15 12.80 19.59
CA ILE A 30 -3.68 11.88 18.55
C ILE A 30 -4.17 10.46 18.85
N ILE A 31 -4.78 9.81 17.86
CA ILE A 31 -5.27 8.43 17.91
C ILE A 31 -4.56 7.65 16.81
N ASN A 32 -3.80 6.61 17.19
CA ASN A 32 -2.99 5.80 16.27
C ASN A 32 -2.13 6.66 15.32
N GLY A 33 -1.45 7.67 15.87
CA GLY A 33 -0.57 8.55 15.11
C GLY A 33 -1.28 9.58 14.21
N LYS A 34 -2.61 9.72 14.29
CA LYS A 34 -3.38 10.70 13.53
C LYS A 34 -4.22 11.62 14.43
N PRO A 35 -4.39 12.90 14.09
CA PRO A 35 -5.36 13.79 14.73
C PRO A 35 -6.75 13.15 14.88
N ALA A 36 -7.30 13.17 16.08
CA ALA A 36 -8.66 12.71 16.34
C ALA A 36 -9.67 13.62 15.64
N ALA A 37 -10.61 13.04 14.90
CA ALA A 37 -11.66 13.80 14.24
C ALA A 37 -12.80 14.11 15.22
N ARG A 38 -13.45 15.25 15.01
CA ARG A 38 -14.51 15.77 15.89
C ARG A 38 -15.69 16.26 15.06
N LYS A 39 -16.85 16.39 15.70
CA LYS A 39 -18.02 17.05 15.10
C LYS A 39 -17.62 18.45 14.60
N GLY A 40 -17.95 18.74 13.35
CA GLY A 40 -17.65 19.98 12.65
C GLY A 40 -16.26 20.02 11.99
N ASP A 41 -15.43 18.99 12.13
CA ASP A 41 -14.19 18.91 11.36
C ASP A 41 -14.50 18.61 9.87
N ALA A 42 -13.74 19.26 8.99
CA ALA A 42 -13.96 19.23 7.55
C ALA A 42 -13.66 17.85 6.94
N VAL A 43 -14.45 17.50 5.94
CA VAL A 43 -14.29 16.34 5.07
C VAL A 43 -14.06 16.88 3.67
N LEU A 44 -13.16 16.26 2.91
CA LEU A 44 -12.81 16.75 1.59
C LEU A 44 -14.08 16.84 0.71
N LEU A 45 -14.27 17.98 0.06
CA LEU A 45 -15.38 18.20 -0.87
C LEU A 45 -15.43 17.11 -1.95
N HIS A 46 -16.60 16.93 -2.56
CA HIS A 46 -16.75 15.98 -3.66
C HIS A 46 -17.67 16.50 -4.75
N ALA A 47 -17.53 15.92 -5.94
CA ALA A 47 -18.28 16.26 -7.15
C ALA A 47 -18.99 15.03 -7.70
N CYS A 48 -20.20 15.21 -8.23
CA CYS A 48 -20.91 14.16 -8.93
C CYS A 48 -20.37 14.01 -10.36
N PRO A 49 -19.93 12.82 -10.81
CA PRO A 49 -19.33 12.61 -12.12
C PRO A 49 -20.36 12.42 -13.26
N CYS A 50 -21.65 12.72 -13.03
CA CYS A 50 -22.71 12.51 -14.03
C CYS A 50 -22.66 13.56 -15.15
N PRO A 51 -22.97 13.17 -16.41
CA PRO A 51 -22.94 14.07 -17.57
C PRO A 51 -24.07 15.12 -17.57
N ASN A 52 -25.17 14.87 -16.84
CA ASN A 52 -26.31 15.78 -16.73
C ASN A 52 -26.24 16.57 -15.41
N MET A 53 -25.92 17.86 -15.48
CA MET A 53 -26.05 18.83 -14.37
C MET A 53 -27.55 19.03 -14.03
N PRO A 54 -27.93 19.22 -12.74
CA PRO A 54 -27.23 20.06 -11.78
C PRO A 54 -26.99 19.38 -10.41
N HIS A 55 -25.90 18.63 -10.28
CA HIS A 55 -25.47 18.07 -8.98
C HIS A 55 -24.19 18.71 -8.42
N GLY A 56 -23.39 19.40 -9.25
CA GLY A 56 -22.35 20.34 -8.80
C GLY A 56 -21.26 19.74 -7.88
N VAL A 57 -20.61 20.66 -7.15
CA VAL A 57 -19.58 20.39 -6.14
C VAL A 57 -20.04 21.02 -4.84
N HIS A 58 -19.87 20.34 -3.71
CA HIS A 58 -20.21 20.90 -2.40
C HIS A 58 -19.28 20.40 -1.30
N ASP A 59 -19.22 21.19 -0.23
CA ASP A 59 -18.40 20.92 0.95
C ASP A 59 -19.01 19.83 1.84
N ARG A 60 -18.15 19.19 2.64
CA ARG A 60 -18.53 18.13 3.56
C ARG A 60 -17.97 18.42 4.95
N ALA A 61 -18.73 18.14 5.99
CA ALA A 61 -18.26 18.23 7.37
C ALA A 61 -18.96 17.17 8.24
N ILE A 62 -18.26 16.70 9.27
CA ILE A 62 -18.82 15.74 10.23
C ILE A 62 -19.94 16.43 11.01
N SER A 63 -21.16 15.90 10.98
CA SER A 63 -22.34 16.53 11.62
C SER A 63 -22.77 15.86 12.92
N ALA A 64 -22.28 14.65 13.21
CA ALA A 64 -22.55 13.92 14.46
C ALA A 64 -21.25 13.56 15.23
N GLY A 65 -21.39 13.14 16.48
CA GLY A 65 -20.28 12.75 17.35
C GLY A 65 -20.77 12.00 18.59
N SER A 66 -19.82 11.57 19.42
CA SER A 66 -20.07 10.95 20.74
C SER A 66 -20.88 11.86 21.66
N GLY A 67 -21.81 11.29 22.44
CA GLY A 67 -22.55 12.03 23.48
C GLY A 67 -21.75 12.21 24.77
N THR A 68 -20.69 11.42 24.97
CA THR A 68 -19.95 11.35 26.26
C THR A 68 -18.47 11.69 26.16
N VAL A 69 -17.89 11.66 24.95
CA VAL A 69 -16.45 11.88 24.75
C VAL A 69 -16.23 13.17 23.97
N ILE A 70 -15.53 14.12 24.60
CA ILE A 70 -15.25 15.46 24.08
C ILE A 70 -13.74 15.60 23.87
N ILE A 71 -13.34 16.08 22.69
CA ILE A 71 -11.96 16.34 22.30
C ILE A 71 -11.86 17.82 21.88
N ASN A 72 -11.01 18.59 22.56
CA ASN A 72 -10.89 20.06 22.42
C ASN A 72 -12.24 20.79 22.36
N GLY A 73 -13.17 20.46 23.25
CA GLY A 73 -14.48 21.10 23.33
C GLY A 73 -15.48 20.70 22.24
N LYS A 74 -15.12 19.79 21.32
CA LYS A 74 -16.04 19.25 20.31
C LYS A 74 -16.29 17.76 20.55
N LEU A 75 -17.47 17.27 20.20
CA LEU A 75 -17.81 15.85 20.32
C LEU A 75 -16.87 15.00 19.45
N ALA A 76 -16.31 13.93 20.01
CA ALA A 76 -15.41 13.04 19.26
C ALA A 76 -16.17 12.29 18.16
N ALA A 77 -15.63 12.26 16.95
CA ALA A 77 -16.24 11.56 15.82
C ALA A 77 -15.84 10.08 15.80
N ARG A 78 -16.72 9.24 15.25
CA ARG A 78 -16.65 7.78 15.29
C ARG A 78 -17.12 7.19 13.96
N ILE A 79 -16.76 5.93 13.70
CA ILE A 79 -17.35 5.16 12.60
C ILE A 79 -18.89 5.19 12.74
N GLY A 80 -19.58 5.53 11.66
CA GLY A 80 -21.03 5.65 11.59
C GLY A 80 -21.58 7.05 11.87
N ASP A 81 -20.79 7.99 12.38
CA ASP A 81 -21.26 9.35 12.61
C ASP A 81 -21.56 10.06 11.26
N ALA A 82 -22.64 10.83 11.21
CA ALA A 82 -23.17 11.43 9.99
C ALA A 82 -22.27 12.54 9.42
N ILE A 83 -22.36 12.74 8.09
CA ILE A 83 -21.76 13.86 7.37
C ILE A 83 -22.88 14.79 6.90
N GLY A 84 -22.70 16.11 7.03
CA GLY A 84 -23.76 17.10 6.83
C GLY A 84 -24.44 17.07 5.46
N CYS A 85 -23.71 16.71 4.40
CA CYS A 85 -24.26 16.59 3.04
C CYS A 85 -24.90 15.23 2.74
N GLY A 86 -24.76 14.24 3.62
CA GLY A 86 -25.09 12.83 3.37
C GLY A 86 -23.89 11.89 3.48
N GLY A 87 -24.19 10.62 3.78
CA GLY A 87 -23.21 9.59 4.12
C GLY A 87 -22.79 9.63 5.59
N SER A 88 -21.81 8.80 5.93
CA SER A 88 -21.28 8.67 7.29
C SER A 88 -19.77 8.46 7.26
N VAL A 89 -19.11 8.63 8.41
CA VAL A 89 -17.73 8.19 8.61
C VAL A 89 -17.67 6.67 8.41
N ALA A 90 -16.91 6.22 7.42
CA ALA A 90 -16.86 4.82 6.98
C ALA A 90 -15.64 4.06 7.53
N ALA A 91 -14.58 4.77 7.95
CA ALA A 91 -13.39 4.18 8.52
C ALA A 91 -12.99 4.88 9.83
N GLY A 92 -12.22 4.18 10.66
CA GLY A 92 -11.78 4.66 11.96
C GLY A 92 -10.67 3.78 12.53
N SER A 93 -10.30 4.03 13.78
CA SER A 93 -9.34 3.23 14.54
C SER A 93 -9.87 1.80 14.78
N GLY A 94 -9.00 0.80 14.61
CA GLY A 94 -9.32 -0.60 14.87
C GLY A 94 -9.18 -1.03 16.34
N ASN A 95 -8.58 -0.19 17.19
CA ASN A 95 -8.28 -0.51 18.59
C ASN A 95 -8.56 0.63 19.58
N VAL A 96 -8.89 1.83 19.09
CA VAL A 96 -9.36 2.93 19.92
C VAL A 96 -10.84 3.11 19.64
N ILE A 97 -11.63 2.84 20.68
CA ILE A 97 -13.07 2.71 20.58
C ILE A 97 -13.71 3.83 21.41
N ILE A 98 -14.61 4.60 20.79
CA ILE A 98 -15.30 5.72 21.42
C ILE A 98 -16.79 5.39 21.40
N GLY A 99 -17.47 5.50 22.53
CA GLY A 99 -18.88 5.15 22.60
C GLY A 99 -19.55 5.66 23.86
N ASP A 100 -20.88 5.72 23.81
CA ASP A 100 -21.73 6.23 24.89
C ASP A 100 -22.22 5.12 25.83
N SER A 101 -21.74 3.90 25.63
CA SER A 101 -22.08 2.72 26.44
C SER A 101 -20.81 2.04 26.92
N PRO A 102 -20.65 1.73 28.23
CA PRO A 102 -19.42 1.17 28.77
C PRO A 102 -19.12 -0.22 28.20
N TYR A 103 -17.85 -0.45 27.83
CA TYR A 103 -17.34 -1.77 27.43
C TYR A 103 -17.68 -2.82 28.51
N GLN A 104 -18.39 -3.88 28.13
CA GLN A 104 -18.67 -5.00 29.01
C GLN A 104 -17.62 -6.09 28.76
N SER A 105 -16.72 -6.28 29.72
CA SER A 105 -15.72 -7.35 29.64
C SER A 105 -16.40 -8.72 29.56
N PRO A 106 -15.90 -9.68 28.76
CA PRO A 106 -16.40 -11.06 28.75
C PRO A 106 -16.38 -11.72 30.14
N VAL A 107 -15.50 -11.25 31.03
CA VAL A 107 -15.40 -11.73 32.42
C VAL A 107 -16.19 -10.87 33.41
N LYS A 108 -17.02 -9.92 32.97
CA LYS A 108 -17.75 -9.01 33.87
C LYS A 108 -18.59 -9.80 34.88
N SER A 109 -19.34 -10.81 34.44
CA SER A 109 -20.16 -11.62 35.34
C SER A 109 -19.30 -12.36 36.38
N CYS A 110 -18.16 -12.91 35.96
CA CYS A 110 -17.20 -13.57 36.85
C CYS A 110 -16.59 -12.59 37.86
N ALA A 111 -16.15 -11.41 37.41
CA ALA A 111 -15.57 -10.37 38.26
C ALA A 111 -16.61 -9.80 39.24
N GLU A 112 -17.85 -9.60 38.79
CA GLU A 112 -18.95 -9.15 39.62
C GLU A 112 -19.32 -10.19 40.69
N GLN A 113 -19.33 -11.48 40.32
CA GLN A 113 -19.52 -12.59 41.26
C GLN A 113 -18.38 -12.66 42.28
N ALA A 114 -17.12 -12.54 41.84
CA ALA A 114 -15.95 -12.59 42.70
C ALA A 114 -15.92 -11.41 43.69
N ALA A 115 -16.27 -10.20 43.23
CA ALA A 115 -16.39 -9.01 44.07
C ALA A 115 -17.52 -9.15 45.11
N LYS A 116 -18.70 -9.64 44.70
CA LYS A 116 -19.82 -9.92 45.62
C LYS A 116 -19.46 -10.98 46.65
N ASN A 117 -18.70 -12.00 46.26
CA ASN A 117 -18.31 -13.11 47.13
C ASN A 117 -17.02 -12.85 47.92
N ARG A 118 -16.38 -11.68 47.77
CA ARG A 118 -15.05 -11.35 48.34
C ARG A 118 -14.00 -12.45 48.10
N ALA A 119 -14.09 -13.12 46.95
CA ALA A 119 -13.15 -14.18 46.61
C ALA A 119 -11.77 -13.56 46.33
N PRO A 120 -10.67 -14.12 46.88
CA PRO A 120 -9.34 -13.64 46.55
C PRO A 120 -9.08 -13.88 45.05
N LEU A 121 -8.75 -12.81 44.32
CA LEU A 121 -8.28 -12.88 42.94
C LEU A 121 -6.92 -13.59 42.93
N LEU A 122 -6.93 -14.92 42.81
CA LEU A 122 -5.72 -15.66 42.45
C LEU A 122 -5.38 -15.33 41.01
N ALA A 123 -4.24 -14.67 40.83
CA ALA A 123 -3.58 -14.54 39.54
C ALA A 123 -3.33 -15.96 38.99
N LEU A 124 -4.11 -16.34 37.98
CA LEU A 124 -3.87 -17.56 37.22
C LEU A 124 -2.58 -17.36 36.42
N THR A 125 -1.46 -17.76 37.03
CA THR A 125 -0.28 -18.18 36.28
C THR A 125 -0.66 -19.44 35.50
N PRO A 126 -0.27 -19.59 34.22
CA PRO A 126 -0.66 -20.76 33.46
C PRO A 126 0.12 -21.98 34.00
N MET A 127 -0.62 -22.90 34.63
CA MET A 127 -0.16 -24.26 34.90
C MET A 127 0.14 -24.96 33.57
N LEU A 128 1.38 -25.39 33.41
CA LEU A 128 1.79 -26.42 32.46
C LEU A 128 1.01 -27.71 32.76
N LEU A 129 0.16 -28.13 31.82
CA LEU A 129 -0.38 -29.48 31.75
C LEU A 129 0.08 -30.13 30.44
N PRO A 130 0.38 -31.45 30.46
CA PRO A 130 1.06 -32.13 29.37
C PRO A 130 0.11 -32.48 28.22
N THR A 131 0.73 -32.53 27.05
CA THR A 131 0.28 -33.01 25.74
C THR A 131 -0.94 -33.94 25.75
N LEU A 132 -2.08 -33.43 25.31
CA LEU A 132 -3.12 -34.19 24.63
C LEU A 132 -3.31 -33.62 23.23
N MET A 133 -3.27 -34.52 22.25
CA MET A 133 -3.30 -34.32 20.81
C MET A 133 -4.45 -33.41 20.36
N GLU A 134 -4.14 -32.30 19.67
CA GLU A 134 -5.12 -31.32 19.19
C GLU A 134 -4.92 -31.00 17.70
N TRP A 135 -5.55 -31.78 16.82
CA TRP A 135 -5.68 -31.49 15.39
C TRP A 135 -6.92 -30.64 15.14
N ALA A 136 -7.03 -29.43 15.72
CA ALA A 136 -8.19 -28.55 15.47
C ALA A 136 -8.01 -27.05 15.80
N SER A 137 -6.77 -26.57 15.97
CA SER A 137 -6.50 -25.13 16.02
C SER A 137 -6.25 -24.63 14.59
N ALA A 138 -6.98 -23.59 14.15
CA ALA A 138 -6.53 -22.85 12.98
C ALA A 138 -5.17 -22.31 13.37
N ALA A 139 -4.12 -22.73 12.67
CA ALA A 139 -2.78 -22.25 12.90
C ALA A 139 -2.78 -20.72 12.71
N GLU A 140 -3.05 -19.97 13.78
CA GLU A 140 -2.46 -18.68 13.99
C GLU A 140 -0.97 -18.95 14.05
N LEU A 141 -0.34 -18.88 12.88
CA LEU A 141 1.10 -18.94 12.75
C LEU A 141 1.65 -17.91 13.73
N PRO A 142 2.40 -18.32 14.76
CA PRO A 142 2.92 -17.37 15.74
C PRO A 142 3.75 -16.32 14.97
N VAL A 143 3.41 -15.05 15.20
CA VAL A 143 4.26 -13.92 14.84
C VAL A 143 5.41 -13.91 15.84
N LEU A 144 6.32 -14.86 15.68
CA LEU A 144 7.68 -14.75 16.20
C LEU A 144 8.45 -14.02 15.11
N ASP A 145 8.59 -12.71 15.27
CA ASP A 145 9.32 -11.83 14.34
C ASP A 145 10.84 -11.99 14.46
N ASP A 146 11.32 -12.86 15.35
CA ASP A 146 12.71 -13.29 15.40
C ASP A 146 12.95 -14.46 14.44
N MET A 147 13.16 -14.06 13.18
CA MET A 147 13.84 -14.77 12.08
C MET A 147 13.32 -16.16 11.73
N LEU A 148 12.21 -16.20 11.00
CA LEU A 148 11.84 -17.41 10.25
C LEU A 148 13.05 -17.95 9.47
N THR A 149 13.28 -19.25 9.53
CA THR A 149 14.17 -19.92 8.58
C THR A 149 13.52 -19.97 7.20
N ILE A 150 14.32 -20.18 6.15
CA ILE A 150 13.79 -20.37 4.78
C ILE A 150 12.77 -21.50 4.76
N ALA A 151 13.06 -22.63 5.43
CA ALA A 151 12.15 -23.77 5.51
C ALA A 151 10.81 -23.42 6.18
N GLN A 152 10.84 -22.66 7.30
CA GLN A 152 9.61 -22.20 7.96
C GLN A 152 8.81 -21.26 7.07
N ARG A 153 9.48 -20.33 6.37
CA ARG A 153 8.82 -19.38 5.46
C ARG A 153 8.20 -20.10 4.27
N GLN A 154 8.89 -21.09 3.71
CA GLN A 154 8.40 -21.93 2.62
C GLN A 154 7.21 -22.78 3.04
N ALA A 155 7.24 -23.38 4.24
CA ALA A 155 6.11 -24.12 4.79
C ALA A 155 4.86 -23.24 4.92
N ARG A 156 5.00 -22.00 5.40
CA ARG A 156 3.90 -21.02 5.47
C ARG A 156 3.38 -20.62 4.09
N TYR A 157 4.28 -20.43 3.13
CA TYR A 157 3.92 -20.15 1.74
C TYR A 157 3.09 -21.30 1.14
N LEU A 158 3.56 -22.54 1.27
CA LEU A 158 2.87 -23.73 0.75
C LEU A 158 1.51 -23.95 1.43
N ALA A 159 1.42 -23.74 2.75
CA ALA A 159 0.16 -23.84 3.49
C ALA A 159 -0.89 -22.86 2.96
N ARG A 160 -0.51 -21.62 2.68
CA ARG A 160 -1.41 -20.60 2.11
C ARG A 160 -1.79 -20.91 0.67
N ALA A 161 -0.85 -21.41 -0.15
CA ALA A 161 -1.13 -21.83 -1.52
C ALA A 161 -2.15 -22.99 -1.55
N LYS A 162 -1.99 -23.97 -0.66
CA LYS A 162 -2.95 -25.06 -0.49
C LYS A 162 -4.32 -24.55 -0.06
N LEU A 163 -4.37 -23.69 0.97
CA LEU A 163 -5.61 -23.09 1.47
C LEU A 163 -6.35 -22.32 0.37
N ALA A 164 -5.64 -21.54 -0.44
CA ALA A 164 -6.21 -20.82 -1.56
C ALA A 164 -6.76 -21.77 -2.64
N THR A 165 -6.04 -22.86 -2.94
CA THR A 165 -6.49 -23.86 -3.92
C THR A 165 -7.78 -24.55 -3.49
N GLU A 166 -7.86 -24.97 -2.22
CA GLU A 166 -9.06 -25.60 -1.66
C GLU A 166 -10.24 -24.62 -1.60
N ALA A 167 -9.99 -23.36 -1.26
CA ALA A 167 -11.02 -22.33 -1.22
C ALA A 167 -11.54 -21.94 -2.60
N ALA A 168 -10.74 -22.08 -3.66
CA ALA A 168 -11.10 -21.68 -5.02
C ALA A 168 -12.25 -22.51 -5.60
N THR A 169 -12.51 -23.73 -5.09
CA THR A 169 -13.60 -24.59 -5.53
C THR A 169 -14.91 -24.34 -4.78
N LEU A 170 -14.90 -23.46 -3.77
CA LEU A 170 -16.06 -23.21 -2.92
C LEU A 170 -16.83 -21.94 -3.32
N PRO A 171 -18.16 -22.03 -3.52
CA PRO A 171 -19.00 -20.86 -3.74
C PRO A 171 -18.85 -19.84 -2.61
N GLY A 172 -18.69 -18.57 -2.96
CA GLY A 172 -18.51 -17.47 -1.99
C GLY A 172 -17.07 -17.24 -1.50
N LEU A 173 -16.13 -18.14 -1.80
CA LEU A 173 -14.71 -17.99 -1.43
C LEU A 173 -13.77 -17.75 -2.62
N VAL A 174 -14.26 -17.86 -3.86
CA VAL A 174 -13.44 -17.76 -5.08
C VAL A 174 -12.59 -16.48 -5.12
N ASP A 175 -13.14 -15.33 -4.73
CA ASP A 175 -12.41 -14.06 -4.79
C ASP A 175 -11.36 -13.95 -3.68
N ALA A 176 -11.67 -14.40 -2.46
CA ALA A 176 -10.72 -14.47 -1.36
C ALA A 176 -9.58 -15.46 -1.66
N ALA A 177 -9.91 -16.61 -2.26
CA ALA A 177 -8.95 -17.61 -2.71
C ALA A 177 -7.98 -17.05 -3.76
N LYS A 178 -8.51 -16.40 -4.81
CA LYS A 178 -7.70 -15.76 -5.86
C LYS A 178 -6.80 -14.67 -5.29
N ARG A 179 -7.34 -13.82 -4.39
CA ARG A 179 -6.59 -12.73 -3.76
C ARG A 179 -5.51 -13.27 -2.82
N LEU A 180 -5.79 -14.30 -2.03
CA LEU A 180 -4.82 -14.97 -1.18
C LEU A 180 -3.69 -15.60 -1.99
N ALA A 181 -4.00 -16.37 -3.03
CA ALA A 181 -3.01 -16.97 -3.92
C ALA A 181 -2.10 -15.89 -4.53
N PHE A 182 -2.71 -14.84 -5.08
CA PHE A 182 -1.97 -13.72 -5.66
C PHE A 182 -1.06 -13.03 -4.63
N ASN A 183 -1.58 -12.65 -3.46
CA ASN A 183 -0.82 -11.92 -2.46
C ASN A 183 0.26 -12.79 -1.80
N ASN A 184 0.10 -14.13 -1.79
CA ASN A 184 1.11 -15.07 -1.32
C ASN A 184 2.39 -15.03 -2.18
N ASP A 185 2.26 -14.75 -3.48
CA ASP A 185 3.41 -14.45 -4.35
C ASP A 185 3.80 -12.97 -4.28
N SER A 186 2.81 -12.06 -4.28
CA SER A 186 3.06 -10.62 -4.41
C SER A 186 3.87 -10.04 -3.25
N ILE A 187 3.78 -10.63 -2.05
CA ILE A 187 4.63 -10.23 -0.91
C ILE A 187 6.13 -10.36 -1.22
N LEU A 188 6.54 -11.43 -1.93
CA LEU A 188 7.94 -11.66 -2.29
C LEU A 188 8.42 -10.61 -3.30
N ARG A 189 7.53 -10.23 -4.22
CA ARG A 189 7.76 -9.20 -5.23
C ARG A 189 7.83 -7.80 -4.62
N ALA A 190 6.97 -7.52 -3.63
CA ALA A 190 6.97 -6.27 -2.88
C ALA A 190 8.26 -6.13 -2.05
N GLU A 191 8.70 -7.21 -1.42
CA GLU A 191 9.99 -7.25 -0.71
C GLU A 191 11.17 -6.99 -1.65
N ALA A 192 11.18 -7.56 -2.86
CA ALA A 192 12.19 -7.25 -3.88
C ALA A 192 12.14 -5.77 -4.32
N ALA A 193 10.94 -5.22 -4.53
CA ALA A 193 10.74 -3.82 -4.87
C ALA A 193 11.12 -2.84 -3.74
N GLN A 194 11.05 -3.28 -2.47
CA GLN A 194 11.55 -2.52 -1.33
C GLN A 194 13.07 -2.65 -1.18
N TYR A 195 13.61 -3.87 -1.31
CA TYR A 195 15.01 -4.15 -1.01
C TYR A 195 15.98 -3.68 -2.11
N VAL A 196 15.49 -3.38 -3.32
CA VAL A 196 16.30 -2.73 -4.36
C VAL A 196 16.83 -1.34 -3.94
N TYR A 197 16.15 -0.65 -3.02
CA TYR A 197 16.56 0.67 -2.51
C TYR A 197 17.89 0.61 -1.74
N PRO A 198 18.02 -0.16 -0.66
CA PRO A 198 19.29 -0.28 0.05
C PRO A 198 20.39 -0.94 -0.81
N VAL A 199 20.04 -1.79 -1.78
CA VAL A 199 21.02 -2.33 -2.74
C VAL A 199 21.63 -1.23 -3.60
N ASP A 200 20.82 -0.32 -4.11
CA ASP A 200 21.29 0.84 -4.88
C ASP A 200 22.09 1.82 -4.00
N GLU A 201 21.63 2.10 -2.78
CA GLU A 201 22.35 2.95 -1.82
C GLU A 201 23.73 2.40 -1.47
N PHE A 202 23.82 1.09 -1.20
CA PHE A 202 25.09 0.42 -0.94
C PHE A 202 26.04 0.50 -2.15
N ARG A 203 25.54 0.25 -3.36
CA ARG A 203 26.34 0.36 -4.59
C ARG A 203 26.80 1.79 -4.89
N ARG A 204 26.08 2.80 -4.38
CA ARG A 204 26.42 4.22 -4.49
C ARG A 204 27.30 4.72 -3.34
N GLY A 205 27.63 3.86 -2.37
CA GLY A 205 28.43 4.24 -1.20
C GLY A 205 27.67 5.11 -0.18
N VAL A 206 26.33 5.15 -0.23
CA VAL A 206 25.51 5.85 0.78
C VAL A 206 25.37 5.01 2.05
N LEU A 207 25.35 3.69 1.90
CA LEU A 207 25.40 2.73 3.01
C LEU A 207 26.76 2.06 3.05
N ASP A 208 27.37 2.00 4.24
CA ASP A 208 28.62 1.27 4.47
C ASP A 208 28.43 -0.25 4.40
N LYS A 209 27.22 -0.72 4.72
CA LYS A 209 26.86 -2.13 4.75
C LYS A 209 25.44 -2.34 4.24
N LEU A 210 25.28 -3.34 3.38
CA LEU A 210 23.97 -3.76 2.94
C LEU A 210 23.16 -4.35 4.12
N PRO A 211 21.95 -3.83 4.42
CA PRO A 211 21.09 -4.39 5.46
C PRO A 211 20.70 -5.82 5.11
N LYS A 212 20.29 -6.59 6.13
CA LYS A 212 19.89 -7.98 5.93
C LYS A 212 18.71 -8.08 4.95
N ALA A 213 18.81 -8.96 3.96
CA ALA A 213 17.74 -9.25 3.02
C ALA A 213 16.54 -9.93 3.70
N PRO A 214 15.31 -9.73 3.18
CA PRO A 214 14.16 -10.55 3.54
C PRO A 214 14.47 -12.05 3.42
N VAL A 215 13.93 -12.87 4.33
CA VAL A 215 14.26 -14.30 4.42
C VAL A 215 13.98 -15.01 3.10
N GLY A 216 15.01 -15.57 2.46
CA GLY A 216 14.86 -16.27 1.18
C GLY A 216 14.73 -15.36 -0.04
N LEU A 217 15.10 -14.08 0.07
CA LEU A 217 15.32 -13.20 -1.07
C LEU A 217 16.84 -13.03 -1.27
N ASP A 218 17.36 -13.61 -2.33
CA ASP A 218 18.79 -13.57 -2.65
C ASP A 218 19.05 -12.60 -3.81
N ILE A 219 20.11 -11.79 -3.68
CA ILE A 219 20.62 -10.99 -4.81
C ILE A 219 21.44 -11.93 -5.70
N LEU A 220 21.10 -12.01 -6.97
CA LEU A 220 21.89 -12.77 -7.92
C LEU A 220 23.17 -12.02 -8.27
N ASP A 221 24.31 -12.70 -8.15
CA ASP A 221 25.59 -12.19 -8.64
C ASP A 221 25.64 -12.26 -10.17
N THR A 222 25.38 -11.12 -10.80
CA THR A 222 25.32 -11.00 -12.26
C THR A 222 26.69 -11.08 -12.91
N SER A 223 27.78 -10.92 -12.15
CA SER A 223 29.15 -11.12 -12.65
C SER A 223 29.44 -12.58 -13.02
N GLN A 224 28.68 -13.51 -12.44
CA GLN A 224 28.77 -14.95 -12.76
C GLN A 224 27.90 -15.34 -13.95
N LEU A 225 27.11 -14.41 -14.51
CA LEU A 225 26.23 -14.65 -15.65
C LEU A 225 26.88 -14.11 -16.93
N PRO A 226 27.38 -14.97 -17.86
CA PRO A 226 28.21 -14.56 -19.00
C PRO A 226 27.62 -13.41 -19.84
N GLY A 227 26.30 -13.37 -20.06
CA GLY A 227 25.66 -12.30 -20.83
C GLY A 227 25.33 -11.02 -20.05
N LEU A 228 25.57 -11.01 -18.74
CA LEU A 228 25.30 -9.88 -17.83
C LEU A 228 26.54 -9.35 -17.11
N LYS A 229 27.75 -9.87 -17.39
CA LYS A 229 29.01 -9.40 -16.80
C LYS A 229 29.18 -7.89 -16.90
N ASP A 230 28.98 -7.35 -18.11
CA ASP A 230 29.10 -5.91 -18.39
C ASP A 230 27.73 -5.20 -18.39
N ALA A 231 26.72 -5.79 -17.76
CA ALA A 231 25.42 -5.13 -17.65
C ALA A 231 25.45 -4.10 -16.53
N LYS A 232 25.12 -2.85 -16.86
CA LYS A 232 24.94 -1.79 -15.86
C LYS A 232 23.60 -1.98 -15.17
N PHE A 233 23.64 -2.30 -13.88
CA PHE A 233 22.46 -2.36 -13.01
C PHE A 233 22.20 -1.05 -12.26
N MET A 234 23.13 -0.10 -12.34
CA MET A 234 23.05 1.21 -11.72
C MET A 234 23.82 2.21 -12.58
N ASP A 235 23.32 3.44 -12.64
CA ASP A 235 24.00 4.56 -13.28
C ASP A 235 23.84 5.82 -12.41
N PRO A 236 24.95 6.41 -11.93
CA PRO A 236 24.90 7.63 -11.13
C PRO A 236 24.31 8.82 -11.87
N ASP A 237 24.61 8.97 -13.14
CA ASP A 237 24.33 10.17 -13.94
C ASP A 237 22.85 10.25 -14.31
N SER A 238 22.25 9.11 -14.66
CA SER A 238 20.81 9.03 -14.99
C SER A 238 19.91 8.78 -13.78
N GLY A 239 20.50 8.41 -12.63
CA GLY A 239 19.76 7.94 -11.46
C GLY A 239 19.18 6.53 -11.60
N PHE A 240 19.55 5.77 -12.63
CA PHE A 240 19.13 4.38 -12.82
C PHE A 240 19.65 3.48 -11.70
N GLY A 241 18.78 2.58 -11.23
CA GLY A 241 19.07 1.63 -10.17
C GLY A 241 18.17 0.42 -10.28
N SER A 242 18.76 -0.77 -10.22
CA SER A 242 18.07 -2.05 -10.39
C SER A 242 18.84 -3.19 -9.73
N ALA A 243 18.18 -4.30 -9.50
CA ALA A 243 18.82 -5.54 -9.05
C ALA A 243 18.06 -6.75 -9.57
N LEU A 244 18.78 -7.87 -9.69
CA LEU A 244 18.18 -9.16 -10.02
C LEU A 244 18.11 -9.99 -8.75
N PHE A 245 16.91 -10.43 -8.39
CA PHE A 245 16.67 -11.22 -7.19
C PHE A 245 16.15 -12.62 -7.52
N LYS A 246 16.42 -13.58 -6.65
CA LYS A 246 15.85 -14.92 -6.67
C LYS A 246 15.14 -15.19 -5.35
N SER A 247 13.91 -15.66 -5.41
CA SER A 247 13.23 -16.16 -4.22
C SER A 247 13.54 -17.63 -4.00
N ALA A 248 14.12 -17.97 -2.85
CA ALA A 248 14.23 -19.34 -2.36
C ALA A 248 12.88 -19.92 -1.89
N ILE A 249 11.83 -19.09 -1.80
CA ILE A 249 10.50 -19.49 -1.30
C ILE A 249 9.66 -20.14 -2.39
N ASN A 250 9.56 -19.48 -3.56
CA ASN A 250 8.77 -19.96 -4.70
C ASN A 250 9.59 -20.16 -5.98
N GLY A 251 10.90 -19.89 -5.95
CA GLY A 251 11.78 -20.04 -7.11
C GLY A 251 11.64 -18.92 -8.14
N GLU A 252 10.89 -17.85 -7.90
CA GLU A 252 10.72 -16.77 -8.87
C GLU A 252 11.99 -15.90 -8.98
N THR A 253 12.37 -15.54 -10.21
CA THR A 253 13.44 -14.57 -10.47
C THR A 253 12.80 -13.21 -10.79
N MET A 254 13.25 -12.15 -10.14
CA MET A 254 12.66 -10.81 -10.24
C MET A 254 13.72 -9.79 -10.67
N LEU A 255 13.50 -9.11 -11.80
CA LEU A 255 14.25 -7.90 -12.16
C LEU A 255 13.54 -6.70 -11.54
N ALA A 256 14.12 -6.16 -10.47
CA ALA A 256 13.55 -5.06 -9.71
C ALA A 256 14.17 -3.73 -10.09
N TYR A 257 13.33 -2.71 -10.27
CA TYR A 257 13.74 -1.33 -10.48
C TYR A 257 13.47 -0.47 -9.26
N ARG A 258 14.47 0.31 -8.88
CA ARG A 258 14.37 1.30 -7.81
C ARG A 258 13.56 2.50 -8.30
N GLY A 259 12.63 2.95 -7.46
CA GLY A 259 12.00 4.26 -7.65
C GLY A 259 12.91 5.41 -7.24
N THR A 260 12.33 6.60 -7.07
CA THR A 260 13.07 7.76 -6.56
C THR A 260 13.44 7.54 -5.10
N ASN A 261 14.69 7.80 -4.73
CA ASN A 261 15.21 7.50 -3.40
C ASN A 261 15.61 8.76 -2.64
N ASN A 262 14.99 8.98 -1.49
CA ASN A 262 15.22 10.11 -0.61
C ASN A 262 16.63 10.17 0.00
N ALA A 263 17.31 9.02 0.18
CA ALA A 263 18.68 8.98 0.67
C ALA A 263 19.71 9.43 -0.38
N VAL A 264 19.30 9.41 -1.66
CA VAL A 264 20.15 9.81 -2.80
C VAL A 264 19.72 11.18 -3.35
N THR A 265 18.43 11.51 -3.28
CA THR A 265 17.86 12.73 -3.89
C THR A 265 17.06 13.62 -2.93
N GLY A 266 16.85 13.26 -1.66
CA GLY A 266 16.06 14.03 -0.67
C GLY A 266 14.55 13.73 -0.64
N ALA A 267 13.94 13.75 0.56
CA ALA A 267 12.54 13.38 0.81
C ALA A 267 11.47 14.39 0.38
N LYS A 268 11.86 15.61 0.03
CA LYS A 268 10.96 16.61 -0.56
C LYS A 268 11.03 16.61 -2.09
N ASP A 269 12.17 16.20 -2.64
CA ASP A 269 12.43 16.26 -4.08
C ASP A 269 11.84 15.06 -4.81
N TRP A 270 11.53 13.95 -4.12
CA TRP A 270 11.04 12.76 -4.80
C TRP A 270 9.70 12.96 -5.52
N LEU A 271 8.79 13.77 -4.96
CA LEU A 271 7.49 14.03 -5.60
C LEU A 271 7.67 14.86 -6.87
N THR A 272 8.61 15.82 -6.83
CA THR A 272 8.99 16.65 -7.98
C THR A 272 9.71 15.81 -9.04
N ASN A 273 10.71 15.03 -8.65
CA ASN A 273 11.50 14.16 -9.54
C ASN A 273 10.65 13.05 -10.16
N ALA A 274 9.77 12.42 -9.37
CA ALA A 274 8.82 11.43 -9.87
C ALA A 274 7.83 12.10 -10.84
N GLY A 275 7.24 13.24 -10.48
CA GLY A 275 6.30 13.97 -11.34
C GLY A 275 6.92 14.43 -12.66
N GLN A 276 8.17 14.90 -12.65
CA GLN A 276 8.89 15.32 -13.85
C GLN A 276 9.26 14.15 -14.77
N SER A 277 9.67 13.00 -14.22
CA SER A 277 10.08 11.83 -15.02
C SER A 277 8.92 10.88 -15.37
N MET A 278 7.74 11.11 -14.79
CA MET A 278 6.53 10.33 -15.03
C MET A 278 6.08 10.47 -16.48
N GLY A 279 6.17 9.37 -17.24
CA GLY A 279 5.76 9.34 -18.63
C GLY A 279 6.70 10.06 -19.61
N LEU A 280 7.83 10.58 -19.17
CA LEU A 280 8.84 11.12 -20.08
C LEU A 280 9.80 10.02 -20.54
N GLU A 281 10.34 10.18 -21.75
CA GLU A 281 11.51 9.41 -22.13
C GLU A 281 12.74 10.00 -21.43
N THR A 282 13.45 9.15 -20.70
CA THR A 282 14.70 9.52 -20.04
C THR A 282 15.75 8.44 -20.27
N SER A 283 17.03 8.77 -20.04
CA SER A 283 18.13 7.79 -20.08
C SER A 283 17.83 6.57 -19.19
N GLN A 284 17.21 6.79 -18.03
CA GLN A 284 16.83 5.75 -17.07
C GLN A 284 15.82 4.73 -17.67
N TYR A 285 14.82 5.20 -18.43
CA TYR A 285 13.86 4.32 -19.10
C TYR A 285 14.53 3.48 -20.20
N ASN A 286 15.42 4.09 -20.99
CA ASN A 286 16.15 3.39 -22.04
C ASN A 286 17.10 2.33 -21.46
N GLN A 287 17.78 2.65 -20.35
CA GLN A 287 18.62 1.71 -19.61
C GLN A 287 17.81 0.54 -19.03
N ALA A 288 16.65 0.80 -18.44
CA ALA A 288 15.75 -0.24 -17.92
C ALA A 288 15.32 -1.21 -19.03
N MET A 289 14.80 -0.69 -20.15
CA MET A 289 14.37 -1.51 -21.28
C MET A 289 15.52 -2.33 -21.88
N TYR A 290 16.71 -1.72 -22.03
CA TYR A 290 17.90 -2.40 -22.53
C TYR A 290 18.34 -3.53 -21.61
N LEU A 291 18.41 -3.26 -20.29
CA LEU A 291 18.75 -4.27 -19.29
C LEU A 291 17.75 -5.42 -19.30
N ALA A 292 16.44 -5.14 -19.32
CA ALA A 292 15.40 -6.17 -19.36
C ALA A 292 15.54 -7.08 -20.59
N LYS A 293 15.81 -6.51 -21.78
CA LYS A 293 16.07 -7.28 -23.00
C LYS A 293 17.28 -8.20 -22.84
N ARG A 294 18.36 -7.75 -22.18
CA ARG A 294 19.55 -8.58 -21.90
C ARG A 294 19.24 -9.68 -20.91
N VAL A 295 18.61 -9.36 -19.79
CA VAL A 295 18.25 -10.35 -18.74
C VAL A 295 17.35 -11.44 -19.32
N LYS A 296 16.32 -11.07 -20.12
CA LYS A 296 15.44 -12.02 -20.80
C LYS A 296 16.21 -13.02 -21.69
N LYS A 297 17.25 -12.56 -22.37
CA LYS A 297 18.06 -13.42 -23.26
C LYS A 297 18.97 -14.39 -22.51
N VAL A 298 19.39 -14.02 -21.30
CA VAL A 298 20.40 -14.78 -20.53
C VAL A 298 19.77 -15.81 -19.61
N LEU A 299 18.61 -15.50 -19.03
CA LEU A 299 17.94 -16.41 -18.09
C LEU A 299 17.14 -17.48 -18.85
N SER A 300 17.33 -18.74 -18.47
CA SER A 300 16.57 -19.88 -19.00
C SER A 300 15.09 -19.84 -18.60
N THR A 301 14.82 -19.43 -17.35
CA THR A 301 13.47 -19.13 -16.87
C THR A 301 13.22 -17.63 -16.98
N PRO A 302 12.18 -17.19 -17.71
CA PRO A 302 11.85 -15.77 -17.82
C PRO A 302 11.65 -15.15 -16.43
N PRO A 303 12.30 -14.01 -16.12
CA PRO A 303 12.04 -13.32 -14.88
C PRO A 303 10.73 -12.55 -14.95
N VAL A 304 10.18 -12.20 -13.79
CA VAL A 304 9.16 -11.15 -13.68
C VAL A 304 9.84 -9.80 -13.50
N ILE A 305 9.17 -8.74 -13.92
CA ILE A 305 9.66 -7.37 -13.77
C ILE A 305 8.91 -6.72 -12.61
N VAL A 306 9.62 -6.14 -11.65
CA VAL A 306 9.01 -5.53 -10.46
C VAL A 306 9.48 -4.10 -10.26
N GLY A 307 8.61 -3.24 -9.71
CA GLY A 307 9.00 -1.86 -9.46
C GLY A 307 7.99 -1.07 -8.64
N HIS A 308 8.51 -0.12 -7.86
CA HIS A 308 7.73 0.76 -7.01
C HIS A 308 7.85 2.22 -7.46
N SER A 309 6.79 3.02 -7.37
CA SER A 309 6.83 4.45 -7.70
C SER A 309 7.34 4.70 -9.14
N LEU A 310 8.38 5.52 -9.33
CA LEU A 310 9.10 5.67 -10.61
C LEU A 310 9.62 4.33 -11.15
N GLY A 311 10.09 3.44 -10.28
CA GLY A 311 10.52 2.09 -10.63
C GLY A 311 9.39 1.25 -11.23
N GLY A 312 8.14 1.52 -10.84
CA GLY A 312 6.95 0.93 -11.48
C GLY A 312 6.75 1.41 -12.92
N GLY A 313 7.11 2.66 -13.23
CA GLY A 313 7.15 3.17 -14.60
C GLY A 313 8.24 2.48 -15.44
N LEU A 314 9.45 2.36 -14.89
CA LEU A 314 10.56 1.62 -15.51
C LEU A 314 10.21 0.14 -15.75
N ALA A 315 9.52 -0.47 -14.79
CA ALA A 315 9.00 -1.83 -14.88
C ALA A 315 7.98 -1.94 -16.03
N SER A 316 7.03 -1.02 -16.10
CA SER A 316 6.00 -0.99 -17.16
C SER A 316 6.61 -0.84 -18.56
N ALA A 317 7.60 0.05 -18.71
CA ALA A 317 8.32 0.21 -19.98
C ALA A 317 9.12 -1.04 -20.36
N SER A 318 9.78 -1.66 -19.39
CA SER A 318 10.53 -2.91 -19.58
C SER A 318 9.62 -4.07 -19.97
N VAL A 319 8.42 -4.16 -19.39
CA VAL A 319 7.38 -5.12 -19.79
C VAL A 319 6.98 -4.89 -21.24
N GLY A 320 6.69 -3.65 -21.62
CA GLY A 320 6.36 -3.33 -23.01
C GLY A 320 7.49 -3.68 -23.98
N ALA A 321 8.75 -3.47 -23.59
CA ALA A 321 9.93 -3.75 -24.39
C ALA A 321 10.29 -5.24 -24.51
N THR A 322 9.81 -6.09 -23.59
CA THR A 322 10.22 -7.50 -23.49
C THR A 322 9.07 -8.49 -23.62
N GLY A 323 7.83 -8.08 -23.36
CA GLY A 323 6.67 -8.96 -23.22
C GLY A 323 6.72 -9.87 -21.99
N LEU A 324 7.56 -9.58 -21.00
CA LEU A 324 7.58 -10.29 -19.72
C LEU A 324 6.43 -9.83 -18.82
N THR A 325 6.07 -10.63 -17.81
CA THR A 325 5.06 -10.27 -16.81
C THR A 325 5.60 -9.21 -15.85
N GLY A 326 4.78 -8.22 -15.52
CA GLY A 326 5.12 -7.11 -14.64
C GLY A 326 4.25 -7.00 -13.39
N TYR A 327 4.87 -6.61 -12.27
CA TYR A 327 4.19 -6.29 -11.02
C TYR A 327 4.66 -4.95 -10.48
N THR A 328 3.73 -4.01 -10.33
CA THR A 328 4.08 -2.65 -9.95
C THR A 328 3.36 -2.22 -8.68
N PHE A 329 4.01 -1.40 -7.86
CA PHE A 329 3.49 -0.97 -6.56
C PHE A 329 3.46 0.55 -6.49
N ASN A 330 2.31 1.13 -6.12
CA ASN A 330 2.08 2.58 -6.06
C ASN A 330 2.71 3.31 -7.26
N ALA A 331 2.44 2.79 -8.46
CA ALA A 331 3.29 3.03 -9.62
C ALA A 331 2.95 4.32 -10.38
N ALA A 332 4.00 4.94 -10.93
CA ALA A 332 3.88 5.95 -11.96
C ALA A 332 3.21 5.40 -13.24
N GLY A 333 2.54 6.27 -13.98
CA GLY A 333 1.96 5.91 -15.27
C GLY A 333 2.98 5.84 -16.39
N LEU A 334 2.67 5.02 -17.40
CA LEU A 334 3.46 4.87 -18.60
C LEU A 334 2.87 5.75 -19.72
N HIS A 335 3.73 6.49 -20.40
CA HIS A 335 3.31 7.28 -21.57
C HIS A 335 3.33 6.44 -22.84
N THR A 336 2.38 6.74 -23.73
CA THR A 336 2.10 5.95 -24.94
C THR A 336 3.31 5.78 -25.85
N ASN A 337 4.12 6.84 -25.96
CA ASN A 337 5.19 6.91 -26.94
C ASN A 337 6.50 6.24 -26.48
N THR A 338 6.66 5.92 -25.19
CA THR A 338 7.93 5.38 -24.65
C THR A 338 8.19 3.95 -25.12
N VAL A 339 7.15 3.10 -25.15
CA VAL A 339 7.29 1.67 -25.54
C VAL A 339 7.29 1.49 -27.05
N GLN A 340 6.43 2.23 -27.78
CA GLN A 340 6.31 2.12 -29.23
C GLN A 340 7.63 2.48 -29.94
N ARG A 341 8.38 3.48 -29.44
CA ARG A 341 9.69 3.86 -30.00
C ARG A 341 10.79 2.79 -29.81
N ALA A 342 10.70 1.99 -28.75
CA ALA A 342 11.68 0.93 -28.46
C ALA A 342 11.40 -0.39 -29.22
N GLY A 343 10.47 -0.37 -30.17
CA GLY A 343 9.96 -1.55 -30.89
C GLY A 343 9.17 -2.50 -29.97
N GLY A 344 8.63 -1.98 -28.86
CA GLY A 344 7.89 -2.76 -27.88
C GLY A 344 6.44 -3.04 -28.28
N ALA A 345 5.76 -3.85 -27.48
CA ALA A 345 4.34 -4.16 -27.66
C ALA A 345 3.46 -2.90 -27.54
N ASP A 346 2.30 -2.90 -28.22
CA ASP A 346 1.30 -1.85 -28.01
C ASP A 346 0.84 -1.79 -26.53
N LEU A 347 0.33 -0.64 -26.09
CA LEU A 347 -0.02 -0.36 -24.71
C LEU A 347 -1.10 -1.29 -24.16
N ALA A 348 -2.08 -1.68 -24.97
CA ALA A 348 -3.11 -2.61 -24.54
C ALA A 348 -2.51 -3.98 -24.18
N LYS A 349 -1.55 -4.44 -25.01
CA LYS A 349 -0.81 -5.68 -24.78
C LYS A 349 0.20 -5.55 -23.62
N THR A 350 0.78 -4.37 -23.44
CA THR A 350 1.66 -4.08 -22.30
C THR A 350 0.86 -4.10 -20.99
N ALA A 351 -0.30 -3.45 -20.96
CA ALA A 351 -1.19 -3.42 -19.81
C ALA A 351 -1.73 -4.80 -19.43
N SER A 352 -2.04 -5.67 -20.41
CA SER A 352 -2.51 -7.04 -20.11
C SER A 352 -1.47 -7.92 -19.41
N LEU A 353 -0.19 -7.56 -19.48
CA LEU A 353 0.93 -8.26 -18.84
C LEU A 353 1.30 -7.67 -17.47
N ILE A 354 0.68 -6.55 -17.06
CA ILE A 354 1.01 -5.85 -15.82
C ILE A 354 -0.13 -5.99 -14.82
N THR A 355 0.21 -6.35 -13.60
CA THR A 355 -0.68 -6.19 -12.44
C THR A 355 -0.10 -5.12 -11.53
N THR A 356 -0.90 -4.10 -11.19
CA THR A 356 -0.46 -3.02 -10.31
C THR A 356 -1.23 -3.07 -8.99
N GLN A 357 -0.51 -2.96 -7.88
CA GLN A 357 -1.09 -2.81 -6.55
C GLN A 357 -0.88 -1.39 -6.04
N ALA A 358 -1.96 -0.75 -5.58
CA ALA A 358 -1.91 0.61 -5.07
C ALA A 358 -2.61 0.71 -3.72
N VAL A 359 -1.96 1.38 -2.75
CA VAL A 359 -2.54 1.65 -1.44
C VAL A 359 -3.60 2.74 -1.57
N ASP A 360 -4.78 2.51 -1.00
CA ASP A 360 -5.88 3.47 -1.10
C ASP A 360 -5.52 4.85 -0.52
N GLY A 361 -5.76 5.90 -1.30
CA GLY A 361 -5.45 7.29 -0.93
C GLY A 361 -3.96 7.63 -0.88
N GLU A 362 -3.08 6.89 -1.55
CA GLU A 362 -1.68 7.30 -1.77
C GLU A 362 -1.57 8.42 -2.82
N VAL A 363 -0.53 9.26 -2.69
CA VAL A 363 -0.41 10.53 -3.43
C VAL A 363 -0.46 10.40 -4.95
N LEU A 364 0.16 9.36 -5.54
CA LEU A 364 0.21 9.20 -7.00
C LEU A 364 -1.13 8.71 -7.54
N THR A 365 -1.76 7.72 -6.90
CA THR A 365 -3.08 7.22 -7.26
C THR A 365 -4.11 8.33 -7.14
N MET A 366 -4.01 9.18 -6.12
CA MET A 366 -4.87 10.37 -6.03
C MET A 366 -4.61 11.32 -7.20
N ALA A 367 -3.35 11.65 -7.49
CA ALA A 367 -3.03 12.56 -8.60
C ALA A 367 -3.47 12.00 -9.98
N GLN A 368 -3.33 10.70 -10.20
CA GLN A 368 -3.76 9.99 -11.43
C GLN A 368 -5.27 9.83 -11.54
N THR A 369 -5.97 9.68 -10.41
CA THR A 369 -7.43 9.50 -10.37
C THR A 369 -8.17 10.83 -10.47
N TYR A 370 -7.65 11.87 -9.81
CA TYR A 370 -8.30 13.18 -9.70
C TYR A 370 -7.67 14.27 -10.58
N GLY A 371 -6.53 14.03 -11.24
CA GLY A 371 -5.79 15.03 -12.03
C GLY A 371 -6.53 15.64 -13.23
N LYS A 372 -7.67 15.08 -13.66
CA LYS A 372 -8.56 15.70 -14.65
C LYS A 372 -9.55 16.72 -14.06
N ALA A 373 -9.69 16.80 -12.74
CA ALA A 373 -10.77 17.54 -12.07
C ALA A 373 -10.28 18.49 -10.95
N LEU A 374 -9.01 18.91 -10.93
CA LEU A 374 -8.48 19.64 -9.78
C LEU A 374 -8.36 21.15 -9.94
N ILE A 375 -9.35 21.79 -9.31
CA ILE A 375 -9.36 23.12 -8.72
C ILE A 375 -8.14 23.26 -7.75
N PRO A 376 -7.47 24.43 -7.71
CA PRO A 376 -6.20 24.70 -7.00
C PRO A 376 -6.07 24.27 -5.51
N GLY A 377 -7.15 23.90 -4.84
CA GLY A 377 -7.18 23.58 -3.41
C GLY A 377 -6.73 22.17 -2.99
N LEU A 378 -6.65 21.19 -3.90
CA LEU A 378 -6.20 19.84 -3.51
C LEU A 378 -4.67 19.73 -3.40
N LEU A 379 -3.93 20.54 -4.17
CA LEU A 379 -2.46 20.60 -4.09
C LEU A 379 -1.97 21.47 -2.93
N SER A 380 -2.79 22.40 -2.43
CA SER A 380 -2.48 23.12 -1.19
C SER A 380 -2.59 22.23 0.05
N GLY A 381 -3.39 21.15 0.04
CA GLY A 381 -3.52 20.20 1.16
C GLY A 381 -2.32 19.26 1.37
N ALA A 382 -1.50 19.03 0.34
CA ALA A 382 -0.22 18.33 0.48
C ALA A 382 0.92 19.27 0.92
N GLY A 383 0.76 20.59 0.73
CA GLY A 383 1.69 21.63 1.19
C GLY A 383 1.35 22.27 2.54
N ALA A 384 0.10 22.19 3.01
CA ALA A 384 -0.36 22.86 4.23
C ALA A 384 0.05 22.16 5.54
N LEU A 385 0.75 21.01 5.48
CA LEU A 385 1.26 20.30 6.65
C LEU A 385 2.73 20.58 6.96
N VAL A 386 3.38 21.52 6.28
CA VAL A 386 4.75 21.94 6.61
C VAL A 386 4.85 23.47 6.65
N GLY A 387 4.63 24.04 7.83
CA GLY A 387 5.01 25.42 8.17
C GLY A 387 3.87 26.44 8.06
N GLY A 388 3.43 26.97 9.21
CA GLY A 388 2.48 28.08 9.27
C GLY A 388 2.94 29.28 8.43
N SER A 389 1.96 29.97 7.83
CA SER A 389 1.93 31.30 7.15
C SER A 389 3.09 31.78 6.25
N THR A 390 4.24 31.11 6.19
CA THR A 390 5.45 31.56 5.47
C THR A 390 6.03 30.45 4.57
N GLY A 391 5.37 29.29 4.49
CA GLY A 391 5.84 28.08 3.79
C GLY A 391 5.23 27.79 2.41
N ALA A 392 4.61 28.77 1.74
CA ALA A 392 3.86 28.56 0.49
C ALA A 392 4.72 28.23 -0.76
N ALA A 393 6.05 28.27 -0.67
CA ALA A 393 6.92 28.23 -1.86
C ALA A 393 7.30 26.81 -2.34
N ILE A 394 7.08 25.75 -1.57
CA ILE A 394 7.57 24.40 -1.94
C ILE A 394 6.47 23.52 -2.58
N GLY A 395 5.19 23.80 -2.35
CA GLY A 395 4.07 23.06 -2.96
C GLY A 395 3.68 23.49 -4.38
N GLY A 396 4.16 24.65 -4.85
CA GLY A 396 3.75 25.24 -6.12
C GLY A 396 4.41 24.65 -7.38
N VAL A 397 5.58 24.04 -7.24
CA VAL A 397 6.39 23.66 -8.42
C VAL A 397 5.82 22.45 -9.16
N ILE A 398 5.15 21.53 -8.45
CA ILE A 398 4.53 20.35 -9.07
C ILE A 398 3.22 20.73 -9.75
N GLY A 399 2.48 21.71 -9.20
CA GLY A 399 1.24 22.20 -9.78
C GLY A 399 1.44 22.98 -11.09
N ALA A 400 2.50 23.79 -11.19
CA ALA A 400 2.74 24.61 -12.37
C ALA A 400 3.16 23.80 -13.62
N ALA A 401 3.94 22.73 -13.46
CA ALA A 401 4.36 21.88 -14.59
C ALA A 401 3.25 20.93 -15.09
N THR A 402 2.34 20.51 -14.21
CA THR A 402 1.19 19.64 -14.57
C THR A 402 0.01 20.40 -15.16
N LEU A 403 -0.11 21.71 -14.90
CA LEU A 403 -1.18 22.55 -15.46
C LEU A 403 -0.99 22.85 -16.96
N LEU A 404 0.24 22.74 -17.48
CA LEU A 404 0.56 23.11 -18.87
C LEU A 404 0.66 21.91 -19.83
N GLY A 405 0.57 20.66 -19.33
CA GLY A 405 0.97 19.46 -20.10
C GLY A 405 0.10 18.22 -19.89
N GLY A 406 -1.23 18.36 -19.76
CA GLY A 406 -2.15 17.21 -19.73
C GLY A 406 -2.12 16.38 -18.44
N ALA A 407 -3.19 15.60 -18.20
CA ALA A 407 -3.34 14.79 -16.99
C ALA A 407 -2.22 13.73 -16.84
N LEU A 408 -1.73 13.52 -15.62
CA LEU A 408 -0.73 12.49 -15.33
C LEU A 408 -1.19 11.11 -15.85
N PRO A 409 -0.31 10.35 -16.54
CA PRO A 409 -0.67 9.03 -17.03
C PRO A 409 -1.01 8.11 -15.86
N LYS A 410 -2.03 7.28 -16.04
CA LYS A 410 -2.41 6.26 -15.05
C LYS A 410 -1.41 5.11 -15.06
N ALA A 411 -1.21 4.47 -13.90
CA ALA A 411 -0.47 3.21 -13.81
C ALA A 411 -1.00 2.21 -14.85
N SER A 412 -0.09 1.51 -15.53
CA SER A 412 -0.47 0.52 -16.54
C SER A 412 -0.91 -0.80 -15.90
N GLY A 413 -1.87 -1.46 -16.54
CA GLY A 413 -2.28 -2.82 -16.20
C GLY A 413 -3.46 -2.94 -15.25
N LYS A 414 -3.69 -4.17 -14.78
CA LYS A 414 -4.82 -4.51 -13.92
C LYS A 414 -4.59 -3.95 -12.51
N MET A 415 -5.35 -2.93 -12.14
CA MET A 415 -5.30 -2.30 -10.81
C MET A 415 -5.92 -3.21 -9.76
N MET A 416 -5.21 -3.38 -8.64
CA MET A 416 -5.69 -4.06 -7.44
C MET A 416 -5.44 -3.19 -6.22
N GLY A 417 -6.51 -2.74 -5.59
CA GLY A 417 -6.43 -1.87 -4.41
C GLY A 417 -5.90 -2.63 -3.19
N LEU A 418 -5.10 -1.94 -2.38
CA LEU A 418 -4.64 -2.37 -1.07
C LEU A 418 -5.25 -1.48 0.02
N PRO A 419 -5.63 -2.03 1.18
CA PRO A 419 -6.11 -1.24 2.30
C PRO A 419 -4.97 -0.37 2.84
N ALA A 420 -5.27 0.89 3.14
CA ALA A 420 -4.34 1.76 3.84
C ALA A 420 -4.33 1.45 5.34
N VAL A 421 -3.14 1.32 5.95
CA VAL A 421 -2.99 1.02 7.38
C VAL A 421 -2.88 2.30 8.23
N GLY A 422 -3.16 3.46 7.64
CA GLY A 422 -3.05 4.77 8.28
C GLY A 422 -2.14 5.69 7.47
N GLY A 423 -1.46 6.63 8.14
CA GLY A 423 -0.49 7.53 7.50
C GLY A 423 -1.08 8.66 6.64
N SER A 424 -0.24 9.65 6.32
CA SER A 424 -0.50 10.67 5.31
C SER A 424 -0.48 10.06 3.91
N PRO A 425 -1.05 10.71 2.88
CA PRO A 425 -0.94 10.21 1.50
C PRO A 425 0.49 9.98 1.02
N LEU A 426 1.44 10.78 1.53
CA LEU A 426 2.87 10.61 1.29
C LEU A 426 3.41 9.33 1.93
N ALA A 427 3.01 9.03 3.16
CA ALA A 427 3.39 7.80 3.84
C ALA A 427 2.78 6.57 3.17
N ARG A 428 1.51 6.65 2.75
CA ARG A 428 0.80 5.60 1.99
C ARG A 428 1.47 5.22 0.68
N HIS A 429 2.27 6.12 0.13
CA HIS A 429 3.06 5.84 -1.06
C HIS A 429 4.21 4.87 -0.78
N GLY A 430 4.72 4.75 0.44
CA GLY A 430 5.87 3.90 0.76
C GLY A 430 5.61 2.40 0.63
N MET A 431 6.68 1.63 0.40
CA MET A 431 6.61 0.17 0.31
C MET A 431 6.25 -0.52 1.62
N ASP A 432 6.47 0.13 2.76
CA ASP A 432 6.00 -0.31 4.07
C ASP A 432 4.46 -0.41 4.10
N GLN A 433 3.76 0.55 3.49
CA GLN A 433 2.29 0.55 3.39
C GLN A 433 1.80 -0.48 2.38
N VAL A 434 2.52 -0.67 1.27
CA VAL A 434 2.24 -1.74 0.29
C VAL A 434 2.35 -3.11 0.95
N ILE A 435 3.48 -3.40 1.61
CA ILE A 435 3.72 -4.68 2.29
C ILE A 435 2.68 -4.91 3.38
N SER A 436 2.39 -3.89 4.19
CA SER A 436 1.37 -3.97 5.25
C SER A 436 -0.03 -4.22 4.67
N GLY A 437 -0.37 -3.57 3.55
CA GLY A 437 -1.65 -3.77 2.87
C GLY A 437 -1.81 -5.19 2.30
N ILE A 438 -0.73 -5.73 1.71
CA ILE A 438 -0.69 -7.12 1.20
C ILE A 438 -0.88 -8.11 2.35
N GLU A 439 -0.15 -7.94 3.46
CA GLU A 439 -0.28 -8.82 4.62
C GLU A 439 -1.65 -8.69 5.30
N SER A 440 -2.23 -7.50 5.35
CA SER A 440 -3.59 -7.29 5.86
C SER A 440 -4.61 -8.06 5.02
N GLN A 441 -4.56 -7.94 3.69
CA GLN A 441 -5.47 -8.69 2.80
C GLN A 441 -5.28 -10.20 2.94
N LYS A 442 -4.05 -10.70 3.01
CA LYS A 442 -3.79 -12.13 3.25
C LYS A 442 -4.42 -12.59 4.56
N LYS A 443 -4.27 -11.81 5.63
CA LYS A 443 -4.84 -12.12 6.94
C LYS A 443 -6.37 -12.19 6.88
N ASP A 444 -6.99 -11.21 6.22
CA ASP A 444 -8.45 -11.16 6.07
C ASP A 444 -8.97 -12.32 5.21
N ASP A 445 -8.26 -12.67 4.13
CA ASP A 445 -8.62 -13.80 3.25
C ASP A 445 -8.49 -15.13 3.97
N ILE A 446 -7.39 -15.35 4.70
CA ILE A 446 -7.20 -16.54 5.52
C ILE A 446 -8.33 -16.64 6.55
N ARG A 447 -8.65 -15.55 7.25
CA ARG A 447 -9.75 -15.52 8.22
C ARG A 447 -11.09 -15.86 7.58
N GLN A 448 -11.42 -15.24 6.45
CA GLN A 448 -12.66 -15.49 5.73
C GLN A 448 -12.78 -16.97 5.33
N ILE A 449 -11.74 -17.52 4.71
CA ILE A 449 -11.71 -18.91 4.24
C ILE A 449 -11.84 -19.88 5.42
N THR A 450 -11.03 -19.70 6.47
CA THR A 450 -11.03 -20.58 7.64
C THR A 450 -12.35 -20.55 8.42
N ASN A 451 -13.00 -19.39 8.53
CA ASN A 451 -14.31 -19.29 9.18
C ASN A 451 -15.40 -20.05 8.41
N THR A 452 -15.38 -19.99 7.07
CA THR A 452 -16.31 -20.77 6.25
C THR A 452 -16.06 -22.27 6.35
N PHE A 453 -14.82 -22.71 6.52
CA PHE A 453 -14.51 -24.13 6.76
C PHE A 453 -14.97 -24.62 8.15
N ARG A 454 -15.00 -23.75 9.16
CA ARG A 454 -15.47 -24.09 10.53
C ARG A 454 -16.99 -24.11 10.68
N GLY A 455 -17.72 -23.45 9.78
CA GLY A 455 -19.18 -23.37 9.79
C GLY A 455 -19.88 -24.48 8.99
N LYS A 456 -19.13 -25.45 8.47
CA LYS A 456 -19.59 -26.72 7.91
C LYS A 456 -19.18 -27.84 8.85
#